data_AF-A0A662H3U8-F1
#
_entry.id   AF-A0A662H3U8-F1
#
_cell.length_a   1.000
_cell.length_b   1.000
_cell.length_c   1.000
_cell.angle_alpha   90.00
_cell.angle_beta   90.00
_cell.angle_gamma   90.00
#
_symmetry.space_group_name_H-M   'P 1'
#
loop_
_entity.id
_entity.type
_entity.pdbx_description
1 polymer ?
#
loop_
_entity_poly.entity_id
_entity_poly.type
_entity_poly.pdbx_seq_one_letter_code
_entity_poly.pdbx_strand_id
1 'polypeptide(L)'
;MTIISRILLKLVDREIRDVLYHSLVPEVATTITPRGKVNITTPSADTLLIEIQARDFVMLRALVNSYLRLLKVITESLRELEEEGELR
;
A
#
# COMPACT_ATOMS: atom_id res chain seq x y z
N MET A 1 20.96 -9.93 7.82
CA MET A 1 19.64 -10.31 8.37
C MET A 1 18.58 -9.68 7.47
N THR A 2 17.59 -10.43 7.01
CA THR A 2 16.46 -9.88 6.24
C THR A 2 15.26 -9.79 7.16
N ILE A 3 14.66 -8.61 7.24
CA ILE A 3 13.48 -8.33 8.06
C ILE A 3 12.29 -8.24 7.13
N ILE A 4 11.20 -8.90 7.50
CA ILE A 4 9.96 -8.91 6.73
C ILE A 4 8.86 -8.31 7.60
N SER A 5 8.10 -7.37 7.05
CA SER A 5 6.90 -6.81 7.65
C SER A 5 5.72 -6.99 6.70
N ARG A 6 4.53 -7.21 7.26
CA ARG A 6 3.29 -7.39 6.51
C ARG A 6 2.23 -6.46 7.06
N ILE A 7 1.68 -5.63 6.19
CA ILE A 7 0.55 -4.76 6.50
C ILE A 7 -0.66 -5.39 5.82
N LEU A 8 -1.64 -5.80 6.62
CA LEU A 8 -2.93 -6.31 6.15
C LEU A 8 -3.98 -5.23 6.31
N LEU A 9 -4.61 -4.86 5.20
CA LEU A 9 -5.77 -3.98 5.20
C LEU A 9 -7.00 -4.80 4.83
N LYS A 10 -7.98 -4.82 5.73
CA LYS A 10 -9.31 -5.36 5.45
C LYS A 10 -10.21 -4.22 4.98
N LEU A 11 -10.73 -4.36 3.77
CA LEU A 11 -11.50 -3.36 3.06
C LEU A 11 -12.84 -3.99 2.72
N VAL A 12 -13.92 -3.43 3.29
CA VAL A 12 -15.28 -3.93 3.08
C VAL A 12 -15.72 -3.73 1.63
N ASP A 13 -15.26 -2.65 1.01
CA ASP A 13 -15.54 -2.31 -0.38
C ASP A 13 -14.44 -2.85 -1.30
N ARG A 14 -14.87 -3.67 -2.27
CA ARG A 14 -14.02 -4.28 -3.29
C ARG A 14 -13.43 -3.23 -4.23
N GLU A 15 -14.19 -2.20 -4.57
CA GLU A 15 -13.77 -1.12 -5.47
C GLU A 15 -12.69 -0.28 -4.81
N ILE A 16 -12.87 0.11 -3.55
CA ILE A 16 -11.82 0.82 -2.77
C ILE A 16 -10.53 0.00 -2.72
N ARG A 17 -10.63 -1.31 -2.50
CA ARG A 17 -9.46 -2.20 -2.54
C ARG A 17 -8.77 -2.20 -3.90
N ASP A 18 -9.53 -2.28 -4.99
CA ASP A 18 -8.95 -2.24 -6.35
C ASP A 18 -8.31 -0.89 -6.64
N VAL A 19 -8.92 0.22 -6.24
CA VAL A 19 -8.32 1.55 -6.37
C VAL A 19 -7.00 1.62 -5.60
N LEU A 20 -6.97 1.18 -4.35
CA LEU A 20 -5.74 1.16 -3.55
C LEU A 20 -4.66 0.26 -4.18
N TYR A 21 -5.04 -0.93 -4.66
CA TYR A 21 -4.11 -1.83 -5.33
C TYR A 21 -3.52 -1.19 -6.58
N HIS A 22 -4.35 -0.73 -7.50
CA HIS A 22 -3.91 -0.16 -8.78
C HIS A 22 -3.16 1.17 -8.61
N SER A 23 -3.47 1.94 -7.57
CA SER A 23 -2.74 3.17 -7.24
C SER A 23 -1.34 2.89 -6.69
N LEU A 24 -1.16 1.80 -5.94
CA LEU A 24 0.14 1.49 -5.31
C LEU A 24 1.06 0.63 -6.16
N VAL A 25 0.54 -0.16 -7.11
CA VAL A 25 1.35 -1.05 -7.97
C VAL A 25 2.47 -0.31 -8.71
N PRO A 26 2.26 0.89 -9.29
CA PRO A 26 3.34 1.65 -9.94
C PRO A 26 4.51 1.98 -8.99
N GLU A 27 4.21 2.26 -7.72
CA GLU A 27 5.21 2.59 -6.69
C GLU A 27 6.07 1.38 -6.30
N VAL A 28 5.55 0.17 -6.47
CA VAL A 28 6.32 -1.06 -6.22
C VAL A 28 7.50 -1.16 -7.18
N ALA A 29 7.29 -0.81 -8.46
CA ALA A 29 8.32 -0.89 -9.49
C ALA A 29 9.50 0.06 -9.21
N THR A 30 9.22 1.24 -8.64
CA THR A 30 10.24 2.26 -8.30
C THR A 30 10.96 1.97 -6.98
N THR A 31 10.40 1.09 -6.15
CA THR A 31 10.90 0.79 -4.79
C THR A 31 11.94 -0.33 -4.75
N ILE A 32 12.18 -1.05 -5.84
CA ILE A 32 13.13 -2.17 -5.86
C ILE A 32 14.56 -1.64 -5.74
N THR A 33 15.20 -1.93 -4.61
CA THR A 33 16.60 -1.58 -4.35
C THR A 33 17.37 -2.78 -3.81
N PRO A 34 18.72 -2.76 -3.80
CA PRO A 34 19.50 -3.82 -3.15
C PRO A 34 19.16 -4.00 -1.66
N ARG A 35 18.68 -2.95 -0.99
CA ARG A 35 18.47 -2.90 0.46
C ARG A 35 17.02 -3.16 0.90
N GLY A 36 16.07 -3.13 -0.02
CA GLY A 36 14.67 -3.41 0.28
C GLY A 36 13.80 -3.59 -0.95
N LYS A 37 12.70 -4.31 -0.77
CA LYS A 37 11.71 -4.65 -1.78
C LYS A 37 10.33 -4.57 -1.15
N VAL A 38 9.34 -4.14 -1.94
CA VAL A 38 7.93 -4.21 -1.57
C VAL A 38 7.21 -5.11 -2.57
N ASN A 39 6.17 -5.78 -2.10
CA ASN A 39 5.25 -6.53 -2.93
C ASN A 39 3.83 -6.26 -2.46
N ILE A 40 2.89 -6.12 -3.39
CA ILE A 40 1.48 -5.87 -3.08
C ILE A 40 0.65 -6.94 -3.74
N THR A 41 -0.26 -7.53 -2.97
CA THR A 41 -1.14 -8.61 -3.42
C THR A 41 -2.54 -8.46 -2.83
N THR A 42 -3.53 -9.07 -3.46
CA THR A 42 -4.91 -9.15 -2.96
C THR A 42 -5.23 -10.62 -2.66
N PRO A 43 -4.88 -11.14 -1.46
CA PRO A 43 -5.03 -12.56 -1.15
C PRO A 43 -6.51 -13.01 -1.09
N SER A 44 -7.44 -12.08 -0.93
CA SER A 44 -8.89 -12.31 -0.96
C SER A 44 -9.64 -11.09 -1.51
N ALA A 45 -10.97 -11.23 -1.68
CA ALA A 45 -11.81 -10.17 -2.23
C ALA A 45 -11.83 -8.88 -1.37
N ASP A 46 -11.56 -8.99 -0.08
CA ASP A 46 -11.66 -7.92 0.92
C ASP A 46 -10.31 -7.53 1.54
N THR A 47 -9.20 -8.07 1.03
CA THR A 47 -7.88 -7.88 1.66
C THR A 47 -6.86 -7.36 0.67
N LEU A 48 -6.12 -6.32 1.09
CA LEU A 48 -4.89 -5.85 0.47
C LEU A 48 -3.71 -6.18 1.41
N LEU A 49 -2.71 -6.89 0.89
CA LEU A 49 -1.48 -7.24 1.60
C LEU A 49 -0.31 -6.48 0.98
N ILE A 50 0.37 -5.70 1.82
CA ILE A 50 1.66 -5.07 1.49
C ILE A 50 2.74 -5.81 2.28
N GLU A 51 3.62 -6.53 1.56
CA GLU A 51 4.79 -7.19 2.13
C GLU A 51 6.03 -6.34 1.87
N ILE A 52 6.76 -6.00 2.94
CA ILE A 52 7.96 -5.18 2.91
C ILE A 52 9.13 -6.03 3.40
N GLN A 53 10.15 -6.15 2.56
CA GLN A 53 11.40 -6.83 2.87
C GLN A 53 12.54 -5.80 2.94
N ALA A 54 13.34 -5.84 4.00
CA ALA A 54 14.43 -4.88 4.22
C ALA A 54 15.66 -5.55 4.84
N ARG A 55 16.87 -5.04 4.53
CA ARG A 55 18.13 -5.53 5.12
C ARG A 55 18.40 -5.04 6.54
N ASP A 56 17.74 -3.97 6.94
CA ASP A 56 17.94 -3.33 8.25
C ASP A 56 16.68 -2.57 8.67
N PHE A 57 16.59 -2.23 9.96
CA PHE A 57 15.43 -1.51 10.52
C PHE A 57 15.30 -0.08 9.99
N VAL A 58 16.39 0.54 9.54
CA VAL A 58 16.37 1.89 8.98
C VAL A 58 15.61 1.89 7.65
N MET A 59 15.94 0.94 6.77
CA MET A 59 15.25 0.74 5.50
C MET A 59 13.81 0.27 5.72
N LEU A 60 13.57 -0.64 6.68
CA LEU A 60 12.21 -1.05 7.01
C LEU A 60 11.34 0.15 7.39
N ARG A 61 11.83 1.00 8.31
CA ARG A 61 11.12 2.20 8.77
C ARG A 61 10.86 3.17 7.61
N ALA A 62 11.83 3.36 6.72
CA ALA A 62 11.67 4.20 5.55
C ALA A 62 10.55 3.67 4.64
N LEU A 63 10.59 2.39 4.27
CA LEU A 63 9.59 1.77 3.39
C LEU A 63 8.19 1.77 4.03
N VAL A 64 8.08 1.36 5.29
CA VAL A 64 6.79 1.37 6.01
C VAL A 64 6.18 2.78 6.01
N ASN A 65 6.96 3.80 6.37
CA ASN A 65 6.46 5.17 6.41
C ASN A 65 6.09 5.72 5.04
N SER A 66 6.82 5.35 3.98
CA SER A 66 6.47 5.76 2.61
C SER A 66 5.13 5.17 2.18
N TYR A 67 4.91 3.87 2.37
CA TYR A 67 3.67 3.22 1.93
C TYR A 67 2.46 3.63 2.80
N LEU A 68 2.64 3.82 4.11
CA LEU A 68 1.58 4.37 4.96
C LEU A 68 1.19 5.80 4.55
N ARG A 69 2.15 6.62 4.11
CA ARG A 69 1.88 7.97 3.61
C ARG A 69 1.11 7.94 2.30
N LEU A 70 1.50 7.07 1.37
CA LEU A 70 0.79 6.88 0.10
C LEU A 70 -0.66 6.42 0.34
N LEU A 71 -0.84 5.42 1.21
CA LEU A 71 -2.17 4.97 1.62
C LEU A 71 -3.02 6.13 2.16
N LYS A 72 -2.44 6.93 3.06
CA LYS A 72 -3.12 8.11 3.61
C LYS A 72 -3.59 9.06 2.51
N VAL A 73 -2.71 9.43 1.59
CA VAL A 73 -3.03 10.35 0.49
C VAL A 73 -4.15 9.78 -0.39
N ILE A 74 -4.06 8.51 -0.80
CA ILE A 74 -5.10 7.89 -1.62
C ILE A 74 -6.45 7.87 -0.90
N THR A 75 -6.47 7.53 0.40
CA THR A 75 -7.71 7.51 1.18
C THR A 75 -8.30 8.90 1.42
N GLU A 76 -7.47 9.92 1.58
CA GLU A 76 -7.92 11.32 1.69
C GLU A 76 -8.53 11.78 0.37
N SER A 77 -7.86 11.53 -0.76
CA SER A 77 -8.41 11.86 -2.09
C SER A 77 -9.71 11.13 -2.41
N LEU A 78 -9.84 9.84 -2.07
CA LEU A 78 -11.09 9.10 -2.26
C LEU A 78 -12.23 9.73 -1.46
N ARG A 79 -11.96 10.08 -0.20
CA ARG A 79 -12.95 10.70 0.67
C ARG A 79 -13.39 12.07 0.15
N GLU A 80 -12.47 12.88 -0.34
CA GLU A 80 -12.78 14.19 -0.95
C GLU A 80 -13.70 14.01 -2.17
N LEU A 81 -13.40 13.06 -3.05
CA LEU A 81 -14.22 12.77 -4.24
C LEU A 81 -15.61 12.21 -3.90
N GLU A 82 -15.74 11.44 -2.82
CA GLU A 82 -17.03 10.97 -2.30
C GLU A 82 -17.87 12.14 -1.74
N GLU A 83 -17.24 13.07 -1.03
CA GLU A 83 -17.88 14.27 -0.46
C GLU A 83 -18.33 15.25 -1.56
N GLU A 84 -17.59 15.33 -2.67
CA GLU A 84 -17.92 16.17 -3.84
C GLU A 84 -18.96 15.53 -4.80
N GLY A 85 -19.30 14.25 -4.60
CA GLY A 85 -20.33 13.55 -5.37
C GLY A 85 -19.89 13.02 -6.74
N GLU A 86 -18.59 12.93 -6.99
CA GLU A 86 -18.03 12.46 -8.26
C GLU A 86 -17.94 10.92 -8.35
N LEU A 87 -18.09 10.20 -7.23
CA LEU A 87 -18.02 8.73 -7.12
C LEU A 87 -19.38 8.07 -6.83
N ARG A 88 -20.49 8.56 -7.41
CA ARG A 88 -21.82 7.94 -7.27
C ARG A 88 -22.26 7.12 -8.48
#